data_AF-A0A8S4R5D4-F1
#
_entry.id   AF-A0A8S4R5D4-F1
#
_cell.length_a   1.000
_cell.length_b   1.000
_cell.length_c   1.000
_cell.angle_alpha   90.00
_cell.angle_beta   90.00
_cell.angle_gamma   90.00
#
_symmetry.space_group_name_H-M   'P 1'
#
loop_
_entity.id
_entity.type
_entity.pdbx_description
1 polymer ?
#
loop_
_entity_poly.entity_id
_entity_poly.type
_entity_poly.pdbx_seq_one_letter_code
_entity_poly.pdbx_strand_id
1 'polypeptide(L)'
;MSLIRILRITQRAMERAMYKVSLRYQIRNEEICRRARVTEIDQRVAKLKWKRAAHIDRRIDGRWGSKVLEWLSRIGKSSVGRPPTRWTDDIKRVAGSRWEPRKQAAQDRGFWNSLQDL
;
A
#
# COMPACT_ATOMS: atom_id res chain seq x y z
N MET A 1 -7.43 15.86 2.26
CA MET A 1 -6.08 15.29 2.48
C MET A 1 -6.14 13.78 2.29
N SER A 2 -5.16 13.14 1.64
CA SER A 2 -5.14 11.68 1.51
C SER A 2 -4.68 11.00 2.81
N LEU A 3 -5.17 9.79 3.09
CA LEU A 3 -4.83 9.01 4.29
C LEU A 3 -3.32 8.77 4.42
N ILE A 4 -2.66 8.46 3.30
CA ILE A 4 -1.22 8.23 3.23
C ILE A 4 -0.45 9.48 3.68
N ARG A 5 -0.89 10.68 3.28
CA ARG A 5 -0.26 11.93 3.71
C ARG A 5 -0.34 12.11 5.22
N ILE A 6 -1.48 11.79 5.82
CA ILE A 6 -1.66 11.88 7.28
C ILE A 6 -0.70 10.91 7.98
N LEU A 7 -0.62 9.67 7.51
CA LEU A 7 0.30 8.66 8.06
C LEU A 7 1.77 9.06 7.92
N ARG A 8 2.17 9.71 6.82
CA ARG A 8 3.52 10.26 6.67
C ARG A 8 3.78 11.37 7.69
N ILE A 9 2.84 12.29 7.87
CA ILE A 9 2.98 13.39 8.82
C ILE A 9 3.14 12.85 10.24
N THR A 10 2.31 11.88 10.64
CA THR A 10 2.41 11.26 11.97
C THR A 10 3.72 10.52 12.14
N GLN A 11 4.17 9.75 11.15
CA GLN A 11 5.50 9.11 11.17
C GLN A 11 6.61 10.15 11.39
N ARG A 12 6.63 11.25 10.64
CA ARG A 12 7.67 12.29 10.79
C ARG A 12 7.65 12.97 12.15
N ALA A 13 6.48 13.16 12.74
CA ALA A 13 6.36 13.70 14.09
C ALA A 13 6.94 12.74 15.13
N MET A 14 6.64 11.44 15.00
CA MET A 14 7.18 10.39 15.88
C MET A 14 8.70 10.27 15.76
N GLU A 15 9.24 10.23 14.53
CA GLU A 15 10.69 10.15 14.29
C GLU A 15 11.44 11.34 14.93
N ARG A 16 10.89 12.57 14.80
CA ARG A 16 11.48 13.76 15.46
C ARG A 16 11.48 13.65 16.98
N ALA A 17 10.38 13.18 17.57
CA ALA A 17 10.25 13.00 19.01
C ALA A 17 11.27 11.97 19.53
N MET A 18 11.43 10.84 18.83
CA MET A 18 12.39 9.79 19.19
C MET A 18 13.84 10.30 19.20
N TYR A 19 14.22 11.10 18.21
CA TYR A 19 15.57 11.66 18.09
C TYR A 19 15.75 13.01 18.79
N LYS A 20 14.74 13.49 19.53
CA LYS A 20 14.74 14.79 20.22
C LYS A 20 15.14 15.96 19.30
N VAL A 21 14.72 15.91 18.03
CA VAL A 21 15.03 16.93 17.03
C VAL A 21 13.97 18.02 17.03
N SER A 22 14.37 19.22 17.44
CA SER A 22 13.55 20.43 17.28
C SER A 22 13.52 20.90 15.82
N LEU A 23 12.43 21.59 15.43
CA LEU A 23 12.31 22.24 14.13
C LEU A 23 13.39 23.31 13.88
N ARG A 24 13.95 23.89 14.95
CA ARG A 24 15.01 24.91 14.88
C ARG A 24 16.28 24.43 14.18
N TYR A 25 16.59 23.13 14.27
CA TYR A 25 17.78 22.56 13.67
C TYR A 25 17.67 22.42 12.13
N GLN A 26 16.49 22.67 11.55
CA GLN A 26 16.24 22.62 10.10
C GLN A 26 16.78 21.35 9.41
N ILE A 27 16.82 20.23 10.14
CA ILE A 27 17.31 18.96 9.62
C ILE A 27 16.31 18.44 8.58
N ARG A 28 16.84 18.02 7.42
CA ARG A 28 16.04 17.44 6.34
C ARG A 28 15.34 16.17 6.83
N ASN A 29 14.10 15.96 6.38
CA ASN A 29 13.32 14.78 6.73
C ASN A 29 14.02 13.46 6.33
N GLU A 30 14.72 13.47 5.20
CA GLU A 30 15.50 12.33 4.71
C GLU A 30 16.57 11.89 5.71
N GLU A 31 17.24 12.85 6.35
CA GLU A 31 18.29 12.59 7.33
C GLU A 31 17.71 12.03 8.63
N ILE A 32 16.57 12.57 9.08
CA ILE A 32 15.84 12.04 10.24
C ILE A 32 15.43 10.59 9.99
N CYS A 33 14.94 10.29 8.78
CA CYS A 33 14.54 8.94 8.43
C CYS A 33 15.73 7.97 8.31
N ARG A 34 16.84 8.44 7.73
CA ARG A 34 18.09 7.68 7.62
C ARG A 34 18.64 7.30 9.00
N ARG A 35 18.57 8.22 9.97
CA ARG A 35 18.94 7.96 11.37
C ARG A 35 18.00 6.97 12.03
N ALA A 36 16.69 7.13 11.82
CA ALA A 36 15.66 6.26 12.38
C ALA A 36 15.74 4.82 11.87
N ARG A 37 16.28 4.60 10.65
CA ARG A 37 16.29 3.29 9.95
C ARG A 37 14.89 2.67 9.86
N VAL A 38 13.85 3.49 9.94
CA VAL A 38 12.44 3.07 9.84
C VAL A 38 12.06 3.05 8.37
N THR A 39 11.42 1.98 7.91
CA THR A 39 10.88 1.92 6.56
C THR A 39 9.80 3.00 6.38
N GLU A 40 9.80 3.70 5.25
CA GLU A 40 8.74 4.66 4.92
C GLU A 40 7.35 3.99 5.00
N ILE A 41 6.39 4.67 5.64
CA ILE A 41 5.04 4.13 5.83
C ILE A 41 4.35 3.83 4.50
N ASP A 42 4.66 4.58 3.44
CA ASP A 42 4.11 4.39 2.10
C ASP A 42 4.44 2.99 1.58
N GLN A 43 5.72 2.61 1.66
CA GLN A 43 6.21 1.29 1.26
C GLN A 43 5.63 0.20 2.16
N ARG A 44 5.56 0.46 3.47
CA ARG A 44 4.99 -0.51 4.42
C ARG A 44 3.52 -0.79 4.13
N VAL A 45 2.72 0.24 3.87
CA VAL A 45 1.30 0.13 3.53
C VAL A 45 1.14 -0.62 2.20
N ALA A 46 1.92 -0.28 1.18
CA ALA A 46 1.89 -0.98 -0.11
C ALA A 46 2.21 -2.48 0.06
N LYS A 47 3.28 -2.82 0.78
CA LYS A 47 3.68 -4.21 1.08
C LYS A 47 2.61 -4.99 1.84
N LEU A 48 1.98 -4.37 2.84
CA LEU A 48 0.90 -5.02 3.60
C LEU A 48 -0.35 -5.23 2.75
N LYS A 49 -0.72 -4.24 1.93
CA LYS A 49 -1.83 -4.36 0.96
C LYS A 49 -1.56 -5.48 -0.03
N TRP A 50 -0.34 -5.57 -0.56
CA TRP A 50 0.10 -6.60 -1.49
C TRP A 50 0.01 -8.02 -0.90
N LYS A 51 0.55 -8.21 0.31
CA LYS A 51 0.46 -9.48 1.03
C LYS A 51 -0.98 -9.87 1.33
N ARG A 52 -1.82 -8.90 1.72
CA ARG A 52 -3.24 -9.14 2.01
C ARG A 52 -4.00 -9.56 0.76
N ALA A 53 -3.71 -8.93 -0.39
CA ALA A 53 -4.30 -9.30 -1.67
C ALA A 53 -3.98 -10.75 -2.03
N ALA A 54 -2.70 -11.14 -2.00
CA ALA A 54 -2.28 -12.52 -2.23
C ALA A 54 -3.01 -13.53 -1.33
N HIS A 55 -3.10 -13.21 -0.04
CA HIS A 55 -3.76 -14.09 0.92
C HIS A 55 -5.26 -14.24 0.61
N ILE A 56 -5.92 -13.19 0.11
CA ILE A 56 -7.32 -13.27 -0.30
C ILE A 56 -7.47 -14.07 -1.61
N ASP A 57 -6.56 -13.90 -2.59
CA ASP A 57 -6.64 -14.63 -3.86
C ASP A 57 -6.38 -16.12 -3.76
N ARG A 58 -5.52 -16.53 -2.81
CA ARG A 58 -5.27 -17.94 -2.55
C ARG A 58 -6.45 -18.64 -1.90
N ARG A 59 -7.39 -17.88 -1.33
CA ARG A 59 -8.56 -18.47 -0.67
C ARG A 59 -9.60 -18.87 -1.70
N ILE A 60 -10.12 -20.08 -1.51
CA ILE A 60 -11.17 -20.69 -2.32
C ILE A 60 -12.51 -20.67 -1.55
N ASP A 61 -12.51 -20.19 -0.30
CA ASP A 61 -13.63 -20.23 0.65
C ASP A 61 -14.79 -19.27 0.34
N GLY A 62 -14.77 -18.57 -0.81
CA GLY A 62 -15.87 -17.72 -1.28
C GLY A 62 -16.22 -16.55 -0.36
N ARG A 63 -15.38 -16.21 0.62
CA ARG A 63 -15.66 -15.16 1.60
C ARG A 63 -15.77 -13.79 0.94
N TRP A 64 -16.51 -12.90 1.59
CA TRP A 64 -16.72 -11.52 1.14
C TRP A 64 -15.44 -10.76 0.81
N GLY A 65 -14.30 -11.10 1.43
CA GLY A 65 -13.00 -10.50 1.14
C GLY A 65 -12.59 -10.60 -0.33
N SER A 66 -12.87 -11.74 -0.99
CA SER A 66 -12.61 -11.90 -2.44
C SER A 66 -13.54 -11.03 -3.26
N LYS A 67 -14.82 -10.92 -2.86
CA LYS A 67 -15.80 -10.02 -3.49
C LYS A 67 -15.42 -8.55 -3.38
N VAL A 68 -14.79 -8.13 -2.28
CA VAL A 68 -14.29 -6.75 -2.09
C VAL A 68 -13.11 -6.43 -3.00
N LEU A 69 -12.19 -7.38 -3.17
CA LEU A 69 -11.01 -7.20 -4.05
C LEU A 69 -11.35 -7.29 -5.54
N GLU A 70 -12.30 -8.15 -5.90
CA GLU A 70 -12.84 -8.28 -7.25
C GLU A 70 -13.96 -7.27 -7.54
N TRP A 71 -14.25 -6.36 -6.59
CA TRP A 71 -15.33 -5.39 -6.73
C TRP A 71 -15.00 -4.40 -7.86
N LEU A 72 -15.37 -4.79 -9.06
CA LEU A 72 -15.41 -3.97 -10.26
C LEU A 72 -16.78 -3.29 -10.25
N SER A 73 -16.79 -1.96 -10.16
CA SER A 73 -18.02 -1.21 -10.45
C SER A 73 -18.44 -1.56 -11.87
N ARG A 74 -19.64 -2.13 -12.02
CA ARG A 74 -20.19 -2.61 -13.30
C ARG A 74 -20.24 -1.51 -14.38
N ILE A 75 -20.04 -0.25 -13.98
CA ILE A 75 -20.11 0.95 -14.80
C ILE A 75 -19.04 1.90 -14.25
N GLY A 76 -18.11 2.35 -15.11
CA GLY A 76 -16.87 3.07 -14.76
C GLY A 76 -17.02 4.45 -14.10
N LYS A 77 -18.19 4.80 -13.56
CA LYS A 77 -18.45 6.07 -12.87
C LYS A 77 -18.75 5.80 -11.39
N SER A 78 -17.93 6.36 -10.50
CA SER A 78 -18.19 6.38 -9.06
C SER A 78 -19.14 7.54 -8.73
N SER A 79 -20.04 7.34 -7.76
CA SER A 79 -20.87 8.42 -7.23
C SER A 79 -20.00 9.52 -6.62
N VAL A 80 -20.49 10.77 -6.66
CA VAL A 80 -19.85 11.92 -6.02
C VAL A 80 -19.57 11.59 -4.54
N GLY A 81 -18.34 11.89 -4.09
CA GLY A 81 -17.89 11.65 -2.71
C GLY A 81 -17.18 10.31 -2.46
N ARG A 82 -17.21 9.34 -3.38
CA ARG A 82 -16.37 8.14 -3.28
C ARG A 82 -14.95 8.42 -3.77
N PRO A 83 -13.90 7.90 -3.10
CA PRO A 83 -12.53 8.02 -3.58
C PRO A 83 -12.42 7.49 -5.03
N PRO A 84 -11.71 8.21 -5.92
CA PRO A 84 -11.53 7.76 -7.30
C PRO A 84 -10.65 6.51 -7.38
N THR A 85 -9.72 6.35 -6.44
CA THR A 85 -8.74 5.26 -6.40
C THR A 85 -9.29 4.05 -5.65
N ARG A 86 -9.25 2.88 -6.30
CA ARG A 86 -9.62 1.59 -5.73
C ARG A 86 -8.40 0.89 -5.14
N TRP A 87 -8.64 -0.10 -4.28
CA TRP A 87 -7.57 -0.98 -3.81
C TRP A 87 -6.92 -1.75 -4.98
N THR A 88 -7.70 -2.15 -5.98
CA THR A 88 -7.18 -2.73 -7.22
C THR A 88 -6.24 -1.81 -7.97
N ASP A 89 -6.47 -0.49 -7.96
CA ASP A 89 -5.59 0.48 -8.63
C ASP A 89 -4.23 0.58 -7.91
N ASP A 90 -4.22 0.50 -6.57
CA ASP A 90 -2.97 0.44 -5.79
C ASP A 90 -2.15 -0.81 -6.13
N ILE A 91 -2.81 -1.95 -6.30
CA ILE A 91 -2.17 -3.23 -6.64
C ILE A 91 -1.68 -3.21 -8.08
N LYS A 92 -2.50 -2.72 -9.02
CA LYS A 92 -2.13 -2.57 -10.45
C LYS A 92 -0.93 -1.65 -10.61
N ARG A 93 -0.81 -0.60 -9.80
CA ARG A 93 0.35 0.29 -9.80
C ARG A 93 1.65 -0.43 -9.40
N VAL A 94 1.58 -1.41 -8.50
CA VAL A 94 2.74 -2.22 -8.08
C VAL A 94 3.01 -3.35 -9.09
N ALA A 95 1.98 -4.08 -9.52
CA ALA A 95 2.10 -5.22 -10.42
C ALA A 95 2.33 -4.85 -11.89
N GLY A 96 1.97 -3.63 -12.28
CA GLY A 96 1.85 -3.21 -13.67
C GLY A 96 0.87 -4.08 -14.47
N SER A 97 1.22 -4.34 -15.73
CA SER A 97 0.47 -5.18 -16.66
C SER A 97 0.40 -6.67 -16.27
N ARG A 98 1.28 -7.13 -15.37
CA ARG A 98 1.31 -8.53 -14.88
C ARG A 98 0.21 -8.85 -13.87
N TRP A 99 -0.68 -7.90 -13.60
CA TRP A 99 -1.86 -8.08 -12.75
C TRP A 99 -2.91 -9.03 -13.38
N GLU A 100 -3.10 -9.06 -14.70
CA GLU A 100 -4.25 -9.75 -15.32
C GLU A 100 -4.27 -11.29 -15.09
N PRO A 101 -3.14 -12.01 -14.86
CA PRO A 101 -3.15 -13.38 -14.33
C PRO A 101 -3.06 -13.45 -12.79
N ARG A 102 -3.60 -12.47 -12.04
CA ARG A 102 -3.42 -12.32 -10.58
C ARG A 102 -3.72 -13.57 -9.77
N LYS A 103 -4.81 -14.30 -10.05
CA LYS A 103 -5.17 -15.49 -9.27
C LYS A 103 -4.12 -16.59 -9.42
N GLN A 104 -3.68 -16.87 -10.64
CA GLN A 104 -2.57 -17.80 -10.91
C GLN A 104 -1.26 -17.28 -10.28
N ALA A 105 -0.94 -16.00 -10.48
CA ALA A 105 0.26 -15.38 -9.96
C ALA A 105 0.33 -15.42 -8.43
N ALA A 106 -0.81 -15.27 -7.74
CA ALA A 106 -0.87 -15.31 -6.29
C ALA A 106 -0.64 -16.71 -5.72
N GLN A 107 -0.97 -17.78 -6.45
CA GLN A 107 -0.73 -19.16 -5.99
C GLN A 107 0.76 -19.44 -5.82
N ASP A 108 1.59 -18.98 -6.76
CA ASP A 108 3.03 -19.00 -6.62
C ASP A 108 3.51 -17.87 -5.69
N ARG A 109 3.92 -18.24 -4.47
CA ARG A 109 4.44 -17.27 -3.49
C ARG A 109 5.73 -16.60 -3.93
N GLY A 110 6.60 -17.31 -4.64
CA GLY A 110 7.88 -16.80 -5.12
C GLY A 110 7.65 -15.74 -6.20
N PHE A 111 6.84 -16.09 -7.21
CA PHE A 111 6.45 -15.15 -8.25
C PHE A 111 5.71 -13.93 -7.69
N TRP A 112 4.73 -14.13 -6.79
CA TRP A 112 3.99 -13.02 -6.17
C TRP A 112 4.88 -12.05 -5.38
N ASN A 113 5.90 -12.56 -4.70
CA ASN A 113 6.84 -11.69 -3.98
C ASN A 113 7.74 -10.91 -4.95
N SER A 114 8.17 -11.53 -6.06
CA SER A 114 9.01 -10.86 -7.07
C SER A 114 8.33 -9.65 -7.74
N LEU A 115 7.00 -9.69 -7.87
CA LEU A 115 6.19 -8.58 -8.40
C LEU A 115 6.11 -7.37 -7.46
N GLN A 116 6.46 -7.53 -6.18
CA GLN A 116 6.39 -6.45 -5.19
C GLN A 116 7.68 -5.61 -5.15
N ASP A 117 8.78 -6.13 -5.70
CA ASP A 117 10.12 -5.55 -5.61
C ASP A 117 10.52 -4.78 -6.89
N LEU A 118 9.56 -4.55 -7.80
CA LEU A 118 9.66 -3.63 -8.95
C LEU A 118 9.05 -2.26 -8.60
#